data_AF-A0A2I0THE2-F1
#
_entry.id   AF-A0A2I0THE2-F1
#
_cell.length_a   1.000
_cell.length_b   1.000
_cell.length_c   1.000
_cell.angle_alpha   90.00
_cell.angle_beta   90.00
_cell.angle_gamma   90.00
#
_symmetry.space_group_name_H-M   'P 1'
#
loop_
_entity.id
_entity.type
_entity.pdbx_description
1 polymer ?
#
loop_
_entity_poly.entity_id
_entity_poly.type
_entity_poly.pdbx_seq_one_letter_code
_entity_poly.pdbx_strand_id
1 'polypeptide(L)'
;MIEELWDTRPEILKQEIKVFFVKYNDPIYVKLEKLDIMIRLASQANIAQVLAELKEYATEVDVDFVRKAVRAIGRCAIKQSAERCVSTLLDLIQTKVNYVVQEAIVVIRDIFRKYPNKYESIIATLCENLDSLDEPDARAAMIWIVGEYAERIDNADELLESFLEGFHDESTQQTAGGIGEGASLIQPTLVKIVMKQLGMEGHRCVAAIEVPGKPIT
;
A
#
# COMPACT_ATOMS: atom_id res chain seq x y z
N MET A 1 14.83 19.45 20.03
CA MET A 1 14.23 20.80 20.00
C MET A 1 12.76 20.79 19.57
N ILE A 2 12.31 19.99 18.59
CA ILE A 2 10.87 19.90 18.26
C ILE A 2 10.11 18.91 19.17
N GLU A 3 10.76 17.85 19.65
CA GLU A 3 10.12 16.92 20.60
C GLU A 3 9.76 17.57 21.96
N GLU A 4 10.57 18.52 22.46
CA GLU A 4 10.32 19.18 23.76
C GLU A 4 9.08 20.07 23.78
N LEU A 5 8.65 20.61 22.63
CA LEU A 5 7.46 21.46 22.53
C LEU A 5 6.16 20.65 22.59
N TRP A 6 6.20 19.36 22.25
CA TRP A 6 5.05 18.47 22.26
C TRP A 6 4.56 18.17 23.67
N ASP A 7 5.49 17.85 24.58
CA ASP A 7 5.15 17.45 25.95
C ASP A 7 4.59 18.61 26.78
N THR A 8 4.83 19.86 26.36
CA THR A 8 4.42 21.01 27.15
C THR A 8 2.98 21.45 26.86
N ARG A 9 2.52 21.58 25.60
CA ARG A 9 1.17 22.11 25.25
C ARG A 9 0.62 21.69 23.86
N PRO A 10 0.13 20.46 23.67
CA PRO A 10 -0.40 20.00 22.38
C PRO A 10 -1.65 20.77 21.91
N GLU A 11 -2.45 21.33 22.83
CA GLU A 11 -3.69 22.05 22.48
C GLU A 11 -3.45 23.36 21.73
N ILE A 12 -2.33 24.06 21.97
CA ILE A 12 -1.99 25.30 21.26
C ILE A 12 -1.58 24.97 19.81
N LEU A 13 -0.85 23.86 19.62
CA LEU A 13 -0.33 23.47 18.31
C LEU A 13 -1.42 22.89 17.39
N LYS A 14 -2.51 22.36 17.93
CA LYS A 14 -3.67 21.89 17.13
C LYS A 14 -4.33 23.01 16.33
N GLN A 15 -4.27 24.25 16.80
CA GLN A 15 -4.86 25.42 16.13
C GLN A 15 -4.00 25.95 14.97
N GLU A 16 -2.69 25.65 14.96
CA GLU A 16 -1.71 26.22 14.02
C GLU A 16 -1.05 25.15 13.13
N ILE A 17 -1.84 24.21 12.60
CA ILE A 17 -1.30 23.10 11.79
C ILE A 17 -0.54 23.56 10.54
N LYS A 18 -0.89 24.73 9.99
CA LYS A 18 -0.28 25.33 8.80
C LYS A 18 1.20 25.65 8.98
N VAL A 19 1.66 25.88 10.22
CA VAL A 19 3.07 26.15 10.52
C VAL A 19 3.95 24.95 10.18
N PHE A 20 3.37 23.75 10.22
CA PHE A 20 4.05 22.50 9.92
C PHE A 20 3.98 22.10 8.45
N PHE A 21 3.35 22.91 7.58
CA PHE A 21 3.38 22.64 6.16
C PHE A 21 4.81 22.79 5.62
N VAL A 22 5.19 21.81 4.81
CA VAL A 22 6.49 21.69 4.15
C VAL A 22 6.61 22.77 3.09
N LYS A 23 7.75 23.44 3.07
CA LYS A 23 8.10 24.40 2.01
C LYS A 23 8.99 23.73 0.98
N TYR A 24 8.96 24.21 -0.26
CA TYR A 24 9.77 23.66 -1.35
C TYR A 24 11.28 23.68 -1.05
N ASN A 25 11.75 24.69 -0.30
CA ASN A 25 13.15 24.88 0.07
C ASN A 25 13.55 24.24 1.41
N ASP A 26 12.62 23.56 2.09
CA ASP A 26 12.95 22.83 3.31
C ASP A 26 13.87 21.65 2.97
N PRO A 27 14.98 21.46 3.71
CA PRO A 27 15.80 20.26 3.59
C PRO A 27 14.97 18.99 3.82
N ILE A 28 15.32 17.88 3.15
CA ILE A 28 14.54 16.63 3.21
C ILE A 28 14.25 16.16 4.64
N TYR A 29 15.22 16.22 5.55
CA TYR A 29 15.03 15.84 6.95
C TYR A 29 13.98 16.71 7.65
N VAL A 30 13.90 18.01 7.35
CA VAL A 30 12.85 18.90 7.86
C VAL A 30 11.50 18.53 7.28
N LYS A 31 11.44 18.20 5.97
CA LYS A 31 10.20 17.74 5.33
C LYS A 31 9.64 16.50 6.04
N LEU A 32 10.49 15.53 6.35
CA LEU A 32 10.09 14.28 7.02
C LEU A 32 9.59 14.51 8.45
N GLU A 33 10.27 15.34 9.24
CA GLU A 33 9.84 15.67 10.60
C GLU A 33 8.50 16.42 10.59
N LYS A 34 8.35 17.40 9.70
CA LYS A 34 7.08 18.13 9.52
C LYS A 34 5.94 17.19 9.16
N LEU A 35 6.18 16.24 8.25
CA LEU A 35 5.19 15.25 7.85
C LEU A 35 4.73 14.39 9.03
N ASP A 36 5.65 13.89 9.88
CA ASP A 36 5.27 13.09 11.04
C ASP A 36 4.46 13.91 12.06
N ILE A 37 4.85 15.16 12.30
CA ILE A 37 4.12 16.08 13.19
C ILE A 37 2.71 16.35 12.66
N MET A 38 2.55 16.59 11.35
CA MET A 38 1.24 16.81 10.73
C MET A 38 0.29 15.62 10.96
N ILE A 39 0.78 14.38 10.83
CA ILE A 39 -0.02 13.17 11.08
C ILE A 39 -0.42 13.07 12.57
N ARG A 40 0.50 13.42 13.48
CA ARG A 40 0.22 13.43 14.93
C ARG A 40 -0.84 14.48 15.30
N LEU A 41 -0.79 15.66 14.67
CA LEU A 41 -1.73 16.77 14.88
C LEU A 41 -3.05 16.64 14.10
N ALA A 42 -3.13 15.72 13.14
CA ALA A 42 -4.34 15.48 12.38
C ALA A 42 -5.52 15.12 13.31
N SER A 43 -6.63 15.84 13.14
CA SER A 43 -7.89 15.78 13.89
C SER A 43 -9.07 15.96 12.93
N GLN A 44 -10.31 15.64 13.35
CA GLN A 44 -11.48 15.80 12.48
C GLN A 44 -11.68 17.24 11.98
N ALA A 45 -11.23 18.23 12.76
CA ALA A 45 -11.35 19.65 12.44
C ALA A 45 -10.42 20.09 11.30
N ASN A 46 -9.23 19.48 11.17
CA ASN A 46 -8.19 19.92 10.24
C ASN A 46 -7.87 18.90 9.13
N ILE A 47 -8.46 17.70 9.16
CA ILE A 47 -8.13 16.61 8.22
C ILE A 47 -8.28 17.02 6.75
N ALA A 48 -9.24 17.87 6.41
CA ALA A 48 -9.43 18.32 5.02
C ALA A 48 -8.22 19.13 4.52
N GLN A 49 -7.65 19.99 5.39
CA GLN A 49 -6.46 20.77 5.06
C GLN A 49 -5.22 19.87 4.98
N VAL A 50 -5.08 18.93 5.93
CA VAL A 50 -3.97 17.97 5.91
C VAL A 50 -3.99 17.11 4.65
N LEU A 51 -5.15 16.58 4.25
CA LEU A 51 -5.26 15.76 3.04
C LEU A 51 -5.01 16.56 1.76
N ALA A 52 -5.47 17.82 1.69
CA ALA A 52 -5.17 18.70 0.56
C ALA A 52 -3.65 18.92 0.41
N GLU A 53 -2.98 19.18 1.53
CA GLU A 53 -1.55 19.39 1.57
C GLU A 53 -0.76 18.11 1.24
N LEU A 54 -1.15 16.95 1.79
CA LEU A 54 -0.54 15.66 1.46
C LEU A 54 -0.72 15.29 -0.02
N LYS A 55 -1.85 15.69 -0.63
CA LYS A 55 -2.10 15.51 -2.06
C LYS A 55 -1.13 16.37 -2.89
N GLU A 56 -0.83 17.59 -2.46
CA GLU A 56 0.19 18.44 -3.09
C GLU A 56 1.59 17.81 -2.97
N TYR A 57 1.94 17.26 -1.79
CA TYR A 57 3.21 16.57 -1.59
C TYR A 57 3.36 15.32 -2.45
N ALA A 58 2.26 14.68 -2.85
CA ALA A 58 2.29 13.56 -3.78
C ALA A 58 2.60 13.96 -5.24
N THR A 59 2.75 15.26 -5.52
CA THR A 59 3.14 15.80 -6.84
C THR A 59 4.55 16.37 -6.87
N GLU A 60 5.30 16.27 -5.77
CA GLU A 60 6.71 16.65 -5.67
C GLU A 60 7.62 15.78 -6.56
N VAL A 61 8.83 16.27 -6.81
CA VAL A 61 9.82 15.58 -7.66
C VAL A 61 10.54 14.46 -6.91
N ASP A 62 10.67 14.59 -5.59
CA ASP A 62 11.36 13.63 -4.73
C ASP A 62 10.45 12.41 -4.47
N VAL A 63 10.76 11.29 -5.14
CA VAL A 63 9.96 10.06 -5.09
C VAL A 63 9.87 9.49 -3.67
N ASP A 64 10.95 9.55 -2.88
CA ASP A 64 10.96 9.02 -1.52
C ASP A 64 10.06 9.85 -0.60
N PHE A 65 10.08 11.18 -0.76
CA PHE A 65 9.18 12.08 -0.06
C PHE A 65 7.72 11.85 -0.47
N VAL A 66 7.44 11.73 -1.77
CA VAL A 66 6.10 11.43 -2.30
C VAL A 66 5.55 10.14 -1.68
N ARG A 67 6.33 9.04 -1.68
CA ARG A 67 5.89 7.77 -1.07
C ARG A 67 5.54 7.93 0.40
N LYS A 68 6.36 8.67 1.16
CA LYS A 68 6.09 8.94 2.58
C LYS A 68 4.83 9.79 2.77
N ALA A 69 4.54 10.74 1.89
CA ALA A 69 3.30 11.51 1.91
C ALA A 69 2.08 10.64 1.63
N VAL A 70 2.15 9.73 0.66
CA VAL A 70 1.07 8.75 0.39
C VAL A 70 0.85 7.83 1.60
N ARG A 71 1.91 7.33 2.23
CA ARG A 71 1.81 6.56 3.49
C ARG A 71 1.21 7.39 4.63
N ALA A 72 1.48 8.69 4.68
CA ALA A 72 0.90 9.59 5.67
C ALA A 72 -0.63 9.68 5.55
N ILE A 73 -1.17 9.67 4.32
CA ILE A 73 -2.62 9.60 4.07
C ILE A 73 -3.19 8.29 4.66
N GLY A 74 -2.50 7.17 4.46
CA GLY A 74 -2.85 5.88 5.07
C GLY A 74 -2.89 5.91 6.60
N ARG A 75 -1.85 6.48 7.22
CA ARG A 75 -1.80 6.65 8.68
C ARG A 75 -2.94 7.53 9.19
N CYS A 76 -3.30 8.58 8.45
CA CYS A 76 -4.47 9.39 8.75
C CYS A 76 -5.73 8.53 8.72
N ALA A 77 -5.95 7.73 7.66
CA ALA A 77 -7.11 6.86 7.50
C ALA A 77 -7.29 5.87 8.68
N ILE A 78 -6.18 5.26 9.14
CA ILE A 78 -6.19 4.30 10.26
C ILE A 78 -6.56 5.00 11.57
N LYS A 79 -6.09 6.24 11.78
CA LYS A 79 -6.40 7.04 12.98
C LYS A 79 -7.82 7.58 12.94
N GLN A 80 -8.29 8.04 11.77
CA GLN A 80 -9.55 8.77 11.58
C GLN A 80 -9.89 9.02 10.10
N SER A 81 -11.16 9.32 9.80
CA SER A 81 -11.55 9.90 8.48
C SER A 81 -11.18 9.04 7.26
N ALA A 82 -11.25 7.72 7.39
CA ALA A 82 -10.86 6.76 6.35
C ALA A 82 -11.52 7.03 4.98
N GLU A 83 -12.80 7.42 4.96
CA GLU A 83 -13.54 7.70 3.72
C GLU A 83 -12.90 8.84 2.90
N ARG A 84 -12.53 9.94 3.56
CA ARG A 84 -11.85 11.06 2.89
C ARG A 84 -10.47 10.66 2.37
N CYS A 85 -9.74 9.86 3.16
CA CYS A 85 -8.42 9.38 2.78
C CYS A 85 -8.48 8.44 1.56
N VAL A 86 -9.46 7.52 1.53
CA VAL A 86 -9.70 6.63 0.39
C VAL A 86 -10.04 7.44 -0.86
N SER A 87 -10.90 8.47 -0.76
CA SER A 87 -11.18 9.38 -1.87
C SER A 87 -9.92 10.08 -2.37
N THR A 88 -9.06 10.59 -1.47
CA THR A 88 -7.79 11.21 -1.86
C THR A 88 -6.85 10.22 -2.55
N LEU A 89 -6.74 8.98 -2.06
CA LEU A 89 -5.92 7.94 -2.68
C LEU A 89 -6.43 7.56 -4.07
N LEU A 90 -7.76 7.53 -4.28
CA LEU A 90 -8.34 7.33 -5.59
C LEU A 90 -7.99 8.44 -6.58
N ASP A 91 -8.06 9.70 -6.14
CA ASP A 91 -7.63 10.82 -6.98
C ASP A 91 -6.16 10.67 -7.39
N LEU A 92 -5.30 10.22 -6.46
CA LEU A 92 -3.89 9.98 -6.73
C LEU A 92 -3.69 8.83 -7.73
N ILE A 93 -4.48 7.75 -7.63
CA ILE A 93 -4.46 6.65 -8.59
C ILE A 93 -4.86 7.11 -10.00
N GLN A 94 -5.86 8.00 -10.09
CA GLN A 94 -6.31 8.55 -11.36
C GLN A 94 -5.26 9.44 -12.05
N THR A 95 -4.23 9.91 -11.35
CA THR A 95 -3.10 10.63 -11.97
C THR A 95 -2.26 9.75 -12.90
N LYS A 96 -2.37 8.41 -12.77
CA LYS A 96 -1.61 7.41 -13.54
C LYS A 96 -0.09 7.55 -13.39
N VAL A 97 0.39 8.23 -12.35
CA VAL A 97 1.82 8.27 -12.02
C VAL A 97 2.20 6.96 -11.34
N ASN A 98 2.93 6.10 -12.05
CA ASN A 98 3.15 4.71 -11.70
C ASN A 98 3.56 4.49 -10.22
N TYR A 99 4.65 5.09 -9.75
CA TYR A 99 5.12 4.93 -8.36
C TYR A 99 4.13 5.44 -7.30
N VAL A 100 3.27 6.41 -7.65
CA VAL A 100 2.20 6.91 -6.76
C VAL A 100 1.05 5.92 -6.71
N VAL A 101 0.63 5.38 -7.86
CA VAL A 101 -0.43 4.35 -7.95
C VAL A 101 -0.06 3.14 -7.11
N GLN A 102 1.17 2.67 -7.24
CA GLN A 102 1.68 1.50 -6.53
C GLN A 102 1.72 1.69 -5.01
N GLU A 103 2.26 2.82 -4.55
CA GLU A 103 2.27 3.13 -3.12
C GLU A 103 0.84 3.29 -2.58
N ALA A 104 -0.07 3.90 -3.35
CA ALA A 104 -1.47 4.03 -2.98
C ALA A 104 -2.17 2.68 -2.83
N ILE A 105 -1.89 1.69 -3.70
CA ILE A 105 -2.44 0.33 -3.58
C ILE A 105 -2.00 -0.35 -2.28
N VAL A 106 -0.72 -0.24 -1.93
CA VAL A 106 -0.20 -0.77 -0.67
C VAL A 106 -0.92 -0.15 0.53
N VAL A 107 -1.12 1.17 0.50
CA VAL A 107 -1.86 1.88 1.55
C VAL A 107 -3.33 1.47 1.61
N ILE A 108 -4.00 1.31 0.46
CA ILE A 108 -5.41 0.91 0.41
C ILE A 108 -5.60 -0.50 0.98
N ARG A 109 -4.69 -1.44 0.68
CA ARG A 109 -4.68 -2.77 1.30
C ARG A 109 -4.71 -2.65 2.83
N ASP A 110 -3.86 -1.80 3.40
CA ASP A 110 -3.78 -1.63 4.85
C ASP A 110 -5.06 -1.00 5.43
N ILE A 111 -5.70 -0.09 4.70
CA ILE A 111 -7.02 0.46 5.05
C ILE A 111 -8.09 -0.63 5.02
N PHE A 112 -8.11 -1.51 4.01
CA PHE A 112 -9.05 -2.62 3.90
C PHE A 112 -8.90 -3.61 5.06
N ARG A 113 -7.65 -3.92 5.45
CA ARG A 113 -7.37 -4.77 6.62
C ARG A 113 -7.92 -4.16 7.92
N LYS A 114 -7.97 -2.84 8.02
CA LYS A 114 -8.50 -2.12 9.19
C LYS A 114 -10.02 -1.97 9.16
N TYR A 115 -10.60 -1.75 7.99
CA TYR A 115 -12.03 -1.50 7.77
C TYR A 115 -12.58 -2.43 6.67
N PRO A 116 -12.77 -3.73 6.98
CA PRO A 116 -13.22 -4.70 5.99
C PRO A 116 -14.64 -4.39 5.49
N ASN A 117 -14.92 -4.75 4.22
CA ASN A 117 -16.24 -4.65 3.58
C ASN A 117 -16.88 -3.24 3.51
N LYS A 118 -16.10 -2.17 3.69
CA LYS A 118 -16.63 -0.79 3.73
C LYS A 118 -16.43 0.00 2.44
N TYR A 119 -15.36 -0.30 1.70
CA TYR A 119 -14.90 0.50 0.56
C TYR A 119 -14.78 -0.34 -0.71
N GLU A 120 -15.65 -1.34 -0.87
CA GLU A 120 -15.56 -2.34 -1.95
C GLU A 120 -15.74 -1.74 -3.35
N SER A 121 -16.47 -0.63 -3.48
CA SER A 121 -16.72 0.03 -4.76
C SER A 121 -15.45 0.50 -5.47
N ILE A 122 -14.34 0.62 -4.75
CA ILE A 122 -13.06 1.09 -5.31
C ILE A 122 -12.25 -0.04 -5.96
N ILE A 123 -12.59 -1.31 -5.66
CA ILE A 123 -11.84 -2.49 -6.11
C ILE A 123 -11.76 -2.55 -7.63
N ALA A 124 -12.86 -2.26 -8.34
CA ALA A 124 -12.88 -2.22 -9.80
C ALA A 124 -11.83 -1.25 -10.35
N THR A 125 -11.73 -0.03 -9.78
CA THR A 125 -10.73 0.96 -10.17
C THR A 125 -9.31 0.50 -9.86
N LEU A 126 -9.08 -0.29 -8.80
CA LEU A 126 -7.76 -0.86 -8.52
C LEU A 126 -7.37 -1.90 -9.56
N CYS A 127 -8.28 -2.78 -9.93
CA CYS A 127 -8.06 -3.82 -10.94
C CYS A 127 -7.74 -3.23 -12.34
N GLU A 128 -8.32 -2.08 -12.70
CA GLU A 128 -7.99 -1.37 -13.95
C GLU A 128 -6.52 -0.88 -14.03
N ASN A 129 -5.79 -0.87 -12.92
CA ASN A 129 -4.39 -0.42 -12.87
C ASN A 129 -3.39 -1.58 -12.70
N LEU A 130 -3.86 -2.83 -12.75
CA LEU A 130 -3.08 -4.03 -12.45
C LEU A 130 -1.90 -4.24 -13.40
N ASP A 131 -2.08 -3.94 -14.69
CA ASP A 131 -1.03 -4.09 -15.72
C ASP A 131 0.16 -3.13 -15.53
N SER A 132 0.01 -2.11 -14.69
CA SER A 132 1.04 -1.09 -14.45
C SER A 132 1.90 -1.36 -13.22
N LEU A 133 1.66 -2.46 -12.48
CA LEU A 133 2.37 -2.76 -11.24
C LEU A 133 3.66 -3.53 -11.50
N ASP A 134 4.81 -2.91 -11.21
CA ASP A 134 6.14 -3.52 -11.31
C ASP A 134 6.79 -3.77 -9.93
N GLU A 135 6.33 -3.12 -8.87
CA GLU A 135 6.86 -3.31 -7.52
C GLU A 135 6.27 -4.55 -6.83
N PRO A 136 7.11 -5.36 -6.18
CA PRO A 136 6.67 -6.59 -5.53
C PRO A 136 5.68 -6.32 -4.39
N ASP A 137 5.86 -5.22 -3.64
CA ASP A 137 4.97 -4.86 -2.53
C ASP A 137 3.57 -4.47 -3.02
N ALA A 138 3.48 -3.76 -4.14
CA ALA A 138 2.22 -3.36 -4.76
C ALA A 138 1.51 -4.56 -5.39
N ARG A 139 2.24 -5.44 -6.09
CA ARG A 139 1.71 -6.71 -6.61
C ARG A 139 1.19 -7.61 -5.50
N ALA A 140 1.97 -7.80 -4.43
CA ALA A 140 1.54 -8.58 -3.26
C ALA A 140 0.29 -7.97 -2.60
N ALA A 141 0.20 -6.64 -2.53
CA ALA A 141 -0.98 -5.96 -2.03
C ALA A 141 -2.20 -6.18 -2.92
N MET A 142 -2.04 -6.10 -4.24
CA MET A 142 -3.12 -6.35 -5.20
C MET A 142 -3.61 -7.79 -5.14
N ILE A 143 -2.70 -8.76 -5.15
CA ILE A 143 -3.01 -10.19 -4.99
C ILE A 143 -3.84 -10.42 -3.72
N TRP A 144 -3.44 -9.80 -2.60
CA TRP A 144 -4.20 -9.91 -1.36
C TRP A 144 -5.61 -9.32 -1.48
N ILE A 145 -5.76 -8.14 -2.11
CA ILE A 145 -7.08 -7.52 -2.32
C ILE A 145 -7.96 -8.41 -3.21
N VAL A 146 -7.45 -8.86 -4.35
CA VAL A 146 -8.21 -9.74 -5.26
C VAL A 146 -8.60 -11.04 -4.57
N GLY A 147 -7.68 -11.67 -3.83
CA GLY A 147 -7.94 -12.90 -3.10
C GLY A 147 -8.94 -12.76 -1.94
N GLU A 148 -8.91 -11.64 -1.21
CA GLU A 148 -9.83 -11.41 -0.09
C GLU A 148 -11.26 -11.12 -0.59
N TYR A 149 -11.38 -10.42 -1.73
CA TYR A 149 -12.65 -10.00 -2.30
C TYR A 149 -13.03 -10.78 -3.57
N ALA A 150 -12.47 -11.97 -3.76
CA ALA A 150 -12.65 -12.77 -4.98
C ALA A 150 -14.12 -13.09 -5.29
N GLU A 151 -14.95 -13.27 -4.27
CA GLU A 151 -16.41 -13.49 -4.43
C GLU A 151 -17.16 -12.30 -5.05
N ARG A 152 -16.53 -11.13 -5.13
CA ARG A 152 -17.12 -9.89 -5.66
C ARG A 152 -16.49 -9.43 -6.97
N ILE A 153 -15.43 -10.11 -7.42
CA ILE A 153 -14.69 -9.76 -8.62
C ILE A 153 -14.95 -10.89 -9.62
N ASP A 154 -15.71 -10.60 -10.68
CA ASP A 154 -16.16 -11.62 -11.62
C ASP A 154 -15.00 -12.34 -12.34
N ASN A 155 -13.89 -11.64 -12.58
CA ASN A 155 -12.68 -12.15 -13.24
C ASN A 155 -11.51 -12.38 -12.26
N ALA A 156 -11.79 -12.67 -10.99
CA ALA A 156 -10.75 -12.86 -9.98
C ALA A 156 -9.77 -14.00 -10.31
N ASP A 157 -10.29 -15.07 -10.92
CA ASP A 157 -9.54 -16.24 -11.37
C ASP A 157 -8.52 -15.87 -12.46
N GLU A 158 -8.95 -15.18 -13.51
CA GLU A 158 -8.07 -14.71 -14.59
C GLU A 158 -6.97 -13.77 -14.05
N LEU A 159 -7.34 -12.85 -13.15
CA LEU A 159 -6.38 -11.94 -12.54
C LEU A 159 -5.34 -12.69 -11.69
N LEU A 160 -5.77 -13.67 -10.89
CA LEU A 160 -4.85 -14.47 -10.08
C LEU A 160 -3.96 -15.38 -10.94
N GLU A 161 -4.47 -15.92 -12.05
CA GLU A 161 -3.69 -16.74 -12.98
C GLU A 161 -2.56 -15.93 -13.63
N SER A 162 -2.83 -14.69 -14.07
CA SER A 162 -1.78 -13.81 -14.62
C SER A 162 -0.65 -13.53 -13.62
N PHE A 163 -0.96 -13.43 -12.32
CA PHE A 163 0.06 -13.29 -11.28
C PHE A 163 0.89 -14.56 -11.06
N LEU A 164 0.30 -15.75 -11.28
CA LEU A 164 0.99 -17.03 -11.16
C LEU A 164 1.97 -17.27 -12.31
N GLU A 165 1.61 -16.89 -13.54
CA GLU A 165 2.50 -16.99 -14.70
C GLU A 165 3.78 -16.15 -14.52
N GLY A 166 3.63 -14.89 -14.07
CA GLY A 166 4.78 -14.02 -13.78
C GLY A 166 5.68 -14.49 -12.63
N PHE A 167 5.19 -15.37 -11.75
CA PHE A 167 5.97 -15.88 -10.62
C PHE A 167 7.12 -16.82 -11.04
N HIS A 168 6.92 -17.58 -12.12
CA HIS A 168 7.93 -18.50 -12.64
C HIS A 168 9.14 -17.76 -13.22
N ASP A 169 8.92 -16.57 -13.80
CA ASP A 169 9.99 -15.76 -14.38
C ASP A 169 10.79 -14.99 -13.31
N GLU A 170 10.13 -14.46 -12.27
CA GLU A 170 10.79 -13.68 -11.20
C GLU A 170 11.63 -14.52 -10.24
N SER A 171 11.15 -15.72 -9.90
CA SER A 171 11.87 -16.64 -8.99
C SER A 171 13.21 -17.08 -9.56
N THR A 172 13.34 -17.14 -10.88
CA THR A 172 14.57 -17.52 -11.58
C THR A 172 15.63 -16.40 -11.53
N GLN A 173 15.22 -15.12 -11.56
CA GLN A 173 16.13 -13.97 -11.50
C GLN A 173 16.67 -13.69 -10.09
N GLN A 174 15.86 -13.90 -9.04
CA GLN A 174 16.29 -13.67 -7.65
C GLN A 174 17.31 -14.70 -7.14
N THR A 175 17.39 -15.90 -7.74
CA THR A 175 18.41 -16.91 -7.39
C THR A 175 19.80 -16.63 -7.96
N ALA A 176 19.96 -15.70 -8.90
CA ALA A 176 21.26 -15.42 -9.55
C ALA A 176 22.09 -14.30 -8.89
N GLY A 177 21.49 -13.52 -7.97
CA GLY A 177 22.15 -12.43 -7.25
C GLY A 177 22.08 -12.66 -5.74
N GLY A 178 23.23 -12.71 -5.07
CA GLY A 178 23.35 -13.21 -3.69
C GLY A 178 22.54 -12.48 -2.62
N ILE A 179 22.15 -13.27 -1.61
CA ILE A 179 21.87 -12.93 -0.20
C ILE A 179 21.20 -11.57 0.03
N GLY A 180 19.87 -11.61 0.15
CA GLY A 180 19.08 -10.57 0.83
C GLY A 180 17.79 -11.18 1.39
N GLU A 181 17.67 -11.23 2.71
CA GLU A 181 16.56 -11.83 3.48
C GLU A 181 15.18 -11.14 3.33
N GLY A 182 14.85 -10.60 2.15
CA GLY A 182 13.57 -9.93 1.89
C GLY A 182 12.52 -10.78 1.17
N ALA A 183 12.90 -11.91 0.57
CA ALA A 183 12.01 -12.71 -0.28
C ALA A 183 11.38 -13.87 0.49
N SER A 184 10.24 -13.67 1.18
CA SER A 184 9.39 -14.82 1.59
C SER A 184 7.96 -14.52 2.03
N LEU A 185 7.45 -13.28 2.06
CA LEU A 185 6.04 -13.05 2.49
C LEU A 185 5.00 -13.34 1.40
N ILE A 186 5.40 -13.36 0.12
CA ILE A 186 4.47 -13.58 -1.02
C ILE A 186 4.05 -15.05 -1.08
N GLN A 187 4.97 -16.00 -0.91
CA GLN A 187 4.66 -17.43 -1.05
C GLN A 187 3.59 -17.96 -0.07
N PRO A 188 3.64 -17.71 1.25
CA PRO A 188 2.63 -18.22 2.16
C PRO A 188 1.26 -17.58 1.94
N THR A 189 1.24 -16.33 1.49
CA THR A 189 0.00 -15.55 1.30
C THR A 189 -0.69 -15.93 -0.01
N LEU A 190 0.06 -15.98 -1.12
CA LEU A 190 -0.44 -16.43 -2.42
C LEU A 190 -0.91 -17.90 -2.34
N VAL A 191 -0.15 -18.77 -1.68
CA VAL A 191 -0.56 -20.17 -1.45
C VAL A 191 -1.85 -20.23 -0.64
N LYS A 192 -1.98 -19.50 0.47
CA LYS A 192 -3.23 -19.47 1.25
C LYS A 192 -4.44 -18.93 0.46
N ILE A 193 -4.23 -17.94 -0.39
CA ILE A 193 -5.27 -17.35 -1.24
C ILE A 193 -5.72 -18.35 -2.31
N VAL A 194 -4.78 -18.96 -3.03
CA VAL A 194 -5.06 -20.01 -4.02
C VAL A 194 -5.75 -21.22 -3.37
N MET A 195 -5.33 -21.60 -2.16
CA MET A 195 -5.96 -22.69 -1.39
C MET A 195 -7.40 -22.39 -1.01
N LYS A 196 -7.70 -21.14 -0.62
CA LYS A 196 -9.05 -20.66 -0.29
C LYS A 196 -9.93 -20.66 -1.55
N GLN A 197 -9.41 -20.21 -2.68
CA GLN A 197 -10.15 -20.11 -3.95
C GLN A 197 -10.45 -21.48 -4.59
N LEU A 198 -9.56 -22.46 -4.42
CA LEU A 198 -9.77 -23.84 -4.89
C LEU A 198 -10.63 -24.69 -3.94
N GLY A 199 -11.15 -24.14 -2.83
CA GLY A 199 -11.98 -24.87 -1.87
C GLY A 199 -11.26 -26.04 -1.17
N MET A 200 -9.92 -26.00 -1.11
CA MET A 200 -9.11 -27.10 -0.59
C MET A 200 -8.79 -26.85 0.89
N GLU A 201 -9.69 -27.26 1.79
CA GLU A 201 -9.35 -27.37 3.20
C GLU A 201 -8.35 -28.50 3.41
N GLY A 202 -7.14 -28.15 3.86
CA GLY A 202 -6.18 -28.99 4.58
C GLY A 202 -5.92 -30.40 4.05
N HIS A 203 -4.64 -30.66 3.68
CA HIS A 203 -3.98 -31.97 3.55
C HIS A 203 -3.67 -32.49 2.13
N ARG A 204 -3.88 -31.73 1.05
CA ARG A 204 -3.59 -32.23 -0.32
C ARG A 204 -2.48 -31.52 -1.12
N CYS A 205 -1.74 -30.59 -0.53
CA CYS A 205 -0.96 -29.66 -1.35
C CYS A 205 0.55 -29.85 -1.38
N VAL A 206 1.08 -30.91 -0.80
CA VAL A 206 2.52 -31.21 -0.98
C VAL A 206 2.83 -31.66 -2.41
N ALA A 207 1.82 -32.13 -3.17
CA ALA A 207 2.03 -32.69 -4.51
C ALA A 207 2.09 -31.65 -5.65
N ALA A 208 1.60 -30.42 -5.46
CA ALA A 208 1.59 -29.40 -6.53
C ALA A 208 2.87 -28.53 -6.58
N ILE A 209 3.83 -28.80 -5.69
CA ILE A 209 5.14 -28.14 -5.64
C ILE A 209 6.24 -29.16 -5.95
N GLU A 210 6.00 -30.09 -6.88
CA GLU A 210 7.10 -30.83 -7.50
C GLU A 210 7.70 -29.96 -8.60
N VAL A 211 8.85 -29.38 -8.28
CA VAL A 211 9.76 -28.76 -9.24
C VAL A 211 10.06 -29.78 -10.34
N PRO A 212 9.74 -29.54 -11.62
CA PRO A 212 10.11 -30.45 -12.68
C PRO A 212 11.62 -30.34 -12.90
N GLY A 213 12.40 -31.25 -12.30
CA GLY A 213 13.83 -31.29 -12.58
C GLY A 213 14.80 -31.91 -11.58
N LYS A 214 14.36 -32.58 -10.51
CA LYS A 214 15.31 -33.36 -9.68
C LYS A 214 15.18 -34.86 -9.98
N PRO A 215 16.17 -35.49 -10.63
CA PRO A 215 16.11 -36.93 -10.88
C PRO A 215 16.23 -37.67 -9.54
N ILE A 216 15.38 -38.68 -9.38
CA ILE A 216 15.39 -39.60 -8.25
C ILE A 216 16.38 -40.71 -8.58
N THR A 217 17.63 -40.58 -8.12
CA THR A 217 18.54 -41.66 -7.68
C THR A 217 19.75 -41.03 -7.01
#